data_AF-A0A0B8T3D7-F1
#
_entry.id   AF-A0A0B8T3D7-F1
#
_cell.length_a   1.000
_cell.length_b   1.000
_cell.length_c   1.000
_cell.angle_alpha   90.00
_cell.angle_beta   90.00
_cell.angle_gamma   90.00
#
_symmetry.space_group_name_H-M   'P 1'
#
loop_
_entity.id
_entity.type
_entity.pdbx_description
1 polymer ?
#
loop_
_entity_poly.entity_id
_entity_poly.type
_entity_poly.pdbx_seq_one_letter_code
_entity_poly.pdbx_strand_id
1 'polypeptide(L)'
;MKGLTYTILLIFFASLFFSSCKKLDGIGIAPGFDSGPHLFTHEIKDTILISKNNIKWSLDRITVDGIDDYILEKNNHLKYYRKEANPNSDSNLGEIYKIENNWFVIEKMDDKHIHVLLKENNVEKERTFTITCFAGNANTKITVIQKNK
;
A
#
# COMPACT_ATOMS: atom_id res chain seq x y z
N MET A 1 15.02 -58.10 21.05
CA MET A 1 15.05 -56.61 21.04
C MET A 1 16.05 -56.12 20.01
N LYS A 2 15.67 -56.00 18.72
CA LYS A 2 16.52 -55.49 17.62
C LYS A 2 15.69 -54.77 16.55
N GLY A 3 14.64 -54.03 16.95
CA GLY A 3 13.67 -53.46 16.01
C GLY A 3 13.27 -52.01 16.29
N LEU A 4 13.97 -51.30 17.19
CA LEU A 4 13.57 -49.97 17.64
C LEU A 4 14.54 -48.84 17.21
N THR A 5 15.66 -49.17 16.55
CA THR A 5 16.70 -48.19 16.20
C THR A 5 16.64 -47.67 14.76
N TYR A 6 15.95 -48.37 13.85
CA TYR A 6 15.87 -47.96 12.44
C TYR A 6 14.72 -47.01 12.12
N THR A 7 13.66 -46.99 12.93
CA THR A 7 12.46 -46.18 12.67
C THR A 7 12.66 -44.70 13.00
N ILE A 8 13.53 -44.39 13.96
CA ILE A 8 13.82 -43.00 14.39
C ILE A 8 14.72 -42.28 13.39
N LEU A 9 15.63 -43.00 12.71
CA LEU A 9 16.56 -42.41 11.75
C LEU A 9 15.87 -41.95 10.44
N LEU A 10 14.76 -42.60 10.07
CA LEU A 10 14.02 -42.31 8.83
C LEU A 10 13.11 -41.07 8.93
N ILE A 11 12.71 -40.70 10.14
CA ILE A 11 11.87 -39.51 10.39
C ILE A 11 12.70 -38.22 10.36
N PHE A 12 13.99 -38.28 10.70
CA PHE A 12 14.90 -37.12 10.63
C PHE A 12 15.28 -36.75 9.19
N PHE A 13 15.33 -37.71 8.26
CA PHE A 13 15.59 -37.42 6.84
C PHE A 13 14.36 -36.85 6.11
N ALA A 14 13.14 -37.20 6.54
CA ALA A 14 11.91 -36.67 5.94
C ALA A 14 11.63 -35.20 6.32
N SER A 15 12.11 -34.73 7.47
CA SER A 15 11.91 -33.35 7.93
C SER A 15 12.86 -32.33 7.28
N LEU A 16 13.98 -32.77 6.71
CA LEU A 16 14.91 -31.90 5.97
C LEU A 16 14.39 -31.50 4.58
N PHE A 17 13.39 -32.19 4.03
CA PHE A 17 12.80 -31.85 2.72
C PHE A 17 11.66 -30.84 2.78
N PHE A 18 11.15 -30.48 3.96
CA PHE A 18 10.07 -29.49 4.10
C PHE A 18 10.58 -28.05 4.32
N SER A 19 11.89 -27.83 4.41
CA SER A 19 12.48 -26.47 4.49
C SER A 19 12.91 -25.92 3.12
N SER A 20 12.25 -26.33 2.03
CA SER A 20 12.35 -25.61 0.76
C SER A 20 11.38 -24.42 0.82
N CYS A 21 11.77 -23.39 1.58
CA CYS A 21 11.28 -22.04 1.32
C CYS A 21 11.67 -21.71 -0.12
N LYS A 22 10.69 -21.76 -1.03
CA LYS A 22 10.90 -21.40 -2.44
C LYS A 22 11.60 -20.04 -2.47
N LYS A 23 12.82 -19.99 -3.02
CA LYS A 23 13.38 -18.71 -3.48
C LYS A 23 12.44 -18.19 -4.56
N LEU A 24 11.74 -17.11 -4.23
CA LEU A 24 10.86 -16.41 -5.15
C LEU A 24 11.72 -15.51 -6.04
N ASP A 25 12.49 -16.14 -6.94
CA ASP A 25 13.27 -15.41 -7.94
C ASP A 25 12.28 -14.62 -8.83
N GLY A 26 12.41 -13.29 -8.87
CA GLY A 26 11.59 -12.40 -9.70
C GLY A 26 10.39 -11.73 -8.99
N ILE A 27 10.19 -11.91 -7.69
CA ILE A 27 9.20 -11.11 -6.94
C ILE A 27 9.86 -9.82 -6.46
N GLY A 28 9.38 -8.69 -6.97
CA GLY A 28 9.77 -7.36 -6.49
C GLY A 28 9.45 -7.20 -5.01
N ILE A 29 10.27 -6.41 -4.31
CA ILE A 29 9.99 -6.03 -2.93
C ILE A 29 8.87 -4.97 -2.99
N ALA A 30 7.78 -5.19 -2.27
CA ALA A 30 6.71 -4.20 -2.17
C ALA A 30 7.18 -2.99 -1.33
N PRO A 31 6.57 -1.79 -1.48
CA PRO A 31 6.94 -0.60 -0.71
C PRO A 31 7.06 -0.89 0.78
N GLY A 32 6.12 -1.63 1.38
CA GLY A 32 6.27 -2.09 2.77
C GLY A 32 5.71 -1.11 3.81
N PHE A 33 4.71 -0.32 3.42
CA PHE A 33 3.83 0.37 4.36
C PHE A 33 2.98 -0.64 5.15
N ASP A 34 2.49 -0.21 6.30
CA ASP A 34 1.59 -1.05 7.09
C ASP A 34 0.28 -1.33 6.33
N SER A 35 -0.03 -2.62 6.16
CA SER A 35 -1.12 -3.14 5.32
C SER A 35 -2.48 -3.15 6.04
N GLY A 36 -2.53 -2.76 7.31
CA GLY A 36 -3.77 -2.65 8.07
C GLY A 36 -4.59 -1.40 7.72
N PRO A 37 -5.89 -1.38 8.06
CA PRO A 37 -6.64 -0.14 8.03
C PRO A 37 -6.11 0.82 9.10
N HIS A 38 -5.67 2.00 8.68
CA HIS A 38 -5.30 3.10 9.55
C HIS A 38 -6.57 3.78 10.04
N LEU A 39 -6.92 3.54 11.31
CA LEU A 39 -8.13 4.06 11.93
C LEU A 39 -7.87 5.43 12.56
N PHE A 40 -8.65 6.43 12.14
CA PHE A 40 -8.60 7.78 12.71
C PHE A 40 -9.97 8.18 13.29
N THR A 41 -9.94 9.05 14.30
CA THR A 41 -11.13 9.70 14.85
C THR A 41 -11.68 10.75 13.87
N HIS A 42 -12.83 11.34 14.19
CA HIS A 42 -13.48 12.34 13.34
C HIS A 42 -12.70 13.67 13.22
N GLU A 43 -11.70 13.92 14.06
CA GLU A 43 -10.96 15.18 14.08
C GLU A 43 -10.03 15.35 12.87
N ILE A 44 -9.54 16.57 12.66
CA ILE A 44 -8.47 16.84 11.68
C ILE A 44 -7.25 15.99 12.05
N LYS A 45 -6.65 15.34 11.05
CA LYS A 45 -5.44 14.56 11.23
C LYS A 45 -4.37 14.96 10.24
N ASP A 46 -3.19 15.28 10.76
CA ASP A 46 -1.97 15.43 9.98
C ASP A 46 -1.00 14.33 10.41
N THR A 47 -0.55 13.48 9.49
CA THR A 47 0.28 12.33 9.81
C THR A 47 1.20 11.92 8.66
N ILE A 48 2.27 11.22 9.00
CA ILE A 48 3.19 10.62 8.03
C ILE A 48 3.13 9.11 8.19
N LEU A 49 2.89 8.39 7.10
CA LEU A 49 3.04 6.95 7.01
C LEU A 49 4.46 6.62 6.56
N ILE A 50 5.10 5.68 7.25
CA ILE A 50 6.51 5.34 7.05
C ILE A 50 6.61 3.91 6.54
N SER A 51 7.27 3.76 5.40
CA SER A 51 7.59 2.48 4.82
C SER A 51 8.71 1.77 5.58
N LYS A 52 8.62 0.45 5.70
CA LYS A 52 9.71 -0.41 6.19
C LYS A 52 10.85 -0.54 5.17
N ASN A 53 10.56 -0.46 3.86
CA ASN A 53 11.55 -0.57 2.80
C ASN A 53 11.83 0.80 2.19
N ASN A 54 13.11 1.08 1.90
CA ASN A 54 13.52 2.28 1.18
C ASN A 54 13.76 1.92 -0.29
N ILE A 55 12.69 1.87 -1.06
CA ILE A 55 12.71 1.48 -2.47
C ILE A 55 11.92 2.48 -3.30
N LYS A 56 12.27 2.62 -4.58
CA LYS A 56 11.46 3.45 -5.48
C LYS A 56 10.10 2.81 -5.73
N TRP A 57 9.03 3.59 -5.56
CA TRP A 57 7.65 3.18 -5.80
C TRP A 57 6.80 4.36 -6.30
N SER A 58 5.61 4.11 -6.82
CA SER A 58 4.70 5.15 -7.33
C SER A 58 3.30 5.02 -6.73
N LEU A 59 2.61 6.15 -6.56
CA LEU A 59 1.15 6.16 -6.34
C LEU A 59 0.46 5.81 -7.66
N ASP A 60 -0.54 4.92 -7.61
CA ASP A 60 -1.25 4.47 -8.80
C ASP A 60 -2.76 4.71 -8.69
N ARG A 61 -3.47 3.85 -7.96
CA ARG A 61 -4.93 3.87 -7.86
C ARG A 61 -5.41 4.29 -6.49
N ILE A 62 -6.57 4.93 -6.46
CA ILE A 62 -7.30 5.21 -5.23
C ILE A 62 -8.78 4.86 -5.39
N THR A 63 -9.35 4.26 -4.35
CA THR A 63 -10.80 4.08 -4.20
C THR A 63 -11.23 4.91 -3.00
N VAL A 64 -12.28 5.73 -3.12
CA VAL A 64 -12.84 6.56 -2.03
C VAL A 64 -14.28 6.16 -1.80
N ASP A 65 -14.61 5.76 -0.57
CA ASP A 65 -15.95 5.29 -0.18
C ASP A 65 -16.51 4.18 -1.09
N GLY A 66 -15.63 3.33 -1.62
CA GLY A 66 -15.97 2.26 -2.56
C GLY A 66 -16.10 2.69 -4.03
N ILE A 67 -15.83 3.95 -4.35
CA ILE A 67 -15.88 4.51 -5.70
C ILE A 67 -14.46 4.61 -6.28
N ASP A 68 -14.28 4.12 -7.51
CA ASP A 68 -13.00 4.13 -8.20
C ASP A 68 -12.58 5.51 -8.71
N ASP A 69 -11.27 5.72 -8.77
CA ASP A 69 -10.61 6.95 -9.23
C ASP A 69 -11.15 7.54 -10.52
N TYR A 70 -11.36 6.73 -11.56
CA TYR A 70 -11.84 7.19 -12.87
C TYR A 70 -13.17 7.95 -12.77
N ILE A 71 -14.08 7.48 -11.92
CA ILE A 71 -15.39 8.10 -11.71
C ILE A 71 -15.24 9.40 -10.91
N LEU A 72 -14.37 9.38 -9.89
CA LEU A 72 -14.15 10.54 -9.02
C LEU A 72 -13.46 11.68 -9.77
N GLU A 73 -12.46 11.38 -10.60
CA GLU A 73 -11.76 12.35 -11.43
C GLU A 73 -12.70 12.98 -12.45
N LYS A 74 -13.49 12.17 -13.17
CA LYS A 74 -14.48 12.66 -14.14
C LYS A 74 -15.50 13.64 -13.54
N ASN A 75 -15.84 13.45 -12.27
CA ASN A 75 -16.80 14.29 -11.56
C ASN A 75 -16.13 15.42 -10.74
N ASN A 76 -14.82 15.69 -10.94
CA ASN A 76 -14.04 16.71 -10.22
C ASN A 76 -13.98 16.53 -8.69
N HIS A 77 -14.20 15.31 -8.19
CA HIS A 77 -14.06 14.98 -6.77
C HIS A 77 -12.66 14.51 -6.39
N LEU A 78 -11.79 14.27 -7.37
CA LEU A 78 -10.41 13.82 -7.15
C LEU A 78 -9.48 14.57 -8.10
N LYS A 79 -8.36 15.07 -7.57
CA LYS A 79 -7.32 15.77 -8.34
C LYS A 79 -6.00 15.03 -8.19
N TYR A 80 -5.35 14.80 -9.33
CA TYR A 80 -4.01 14.24 -9.40
C TYR A 80 -3.00 15.33 -9.74
N TYR A 81 -1.89 15.33 -9.00
CA TYR A 81 -0.72 16.14 -9.33
C TYR A 81 0.43 15.21 -9.70
N ARG A 82 1.04 15.50 -10.84
CA ARG A 82 2.09 14.67 -11.44
C ARG A 82 3.38 15.47 -11.58
N LYS A 83 4.52 14.82 -11.35
CA LYS A 83 5.83 15.35 -11.76
C LYS A 83 6.04 14.98 -13.22
N GLU A 84 6.78 15.82 -13.96
CA GLU A 84 7.06 15.59 -15.37
C GLU A 84 7.59 14.18 -15.63
N ALA A 85 7.12 13.57 -16.72
CA ALA A 85 7.59 12.26 -17.14
C ALA A 85 9.08 12.34 -17.47
N ASN A 86 9.84 11.32 -17.06
CA ASN A 86 11.19 11.16 -17.58
C ASN A 86 11.06 10.95 -19.10
N PRO A 87 11.84 11.67 -19.94
CA PRO A 87 11.81 11.49 -21.39
C PRO A 87 12.03 10.03 -21.84
N ASN A 88 12.68 9.22 -21.00
CA ASN A 88 12.96 7.81 -21.24
C ASN A 88 11.99 6.85 -20.54
N SER A 89 10.88 7.34 -19.99
CA SER A 89 9.87 6.47 -19.35
C SER A 89 8.82 5.99 -20.35
N ASP A 90 8.31 4.77 -20.13
CA ASP A 90 7.29 4.16 -20.98
C ASP A 90 5.93 4.90 -20.95
N SER A 91 5.74 5.85 -20.03
CA SER A 91 4.51 6.62 -19.87
C SER A 91 4.78 8.12 -19.86
N ASN A 92 4.14 8.81 -20.81
CA ASN A 92 4.24 10.27 -20.93
C ASN A 92 3.44 11.03 -19.85
N LEU A 93 2.66 10.33 -19.02
CA LEU A 93 1.80 10.97 -18.03
C LEU A 93 2.55 11.46 -16.79
N GLY A 94 3.76 10.95 -16.53
CA GLY A 94 4.54 11.30 -15.34
C GLY A 94 4.05 10.64 -14.05
N GLU A 95 4.87 10.75 -13.00
CA GLU A 95 4.64 10.10 -11.71
C GLU A 95 3.66 10.91 -10.86
N ILE A 96 2.59 10.26 -10.38
CA ILE A 96 1.67 10.87 -9.40
C ILE A 96 2.43 11.01 -8.09
N TYR A 97 2.56 12.25 -7.62
CA TYR A 97 3.16 12.53 -6.31
C TYR A 97 2.14 13.02 -5.29
N LYS A 98 0.97 13.50 -5.73
CA LYS A 98 -0.07 13.97 -4.82
C LYS A 98 -1.47 13.70 -5.35
N ILE A 99 -2.36 13.30 -4.44
CA ILE A 99 -3.78 13.03 -4.68
C ILE A 99 -4.57 13.87 -3.68
N GLU A 100 -5.53 14.63 -4.18
CA GLU A 100 -6.36 15.53 -3.36
C GLU A 100 -7.84 15.27 -3.61
N ASN A 101 -8.58 15.18 -2.51
CA ASN A 101 -10.03 15.10 -2.47
C ASN A 101 -10.56 16.20 -1.54
N ASN A 102 -11.88 16.42 -1.54
CA ASN A 102 -12.53 17.38 -0.67
C ASN A 102 -12.20 17.20 0.82
N TRP A 103 -11.94 15.97 1.28
CA TRP A 103 -11.69 15.67 2.70
C TRP A 103 -10.31 15.10 3.04
N PHE A 104 -9.44 14.86 2.06
CA PHE A 104 -8.07 14.42 2.32
C PHE A 104 -7.05 14.94 1.29
N VAL A 105 -5.79 14.93 1.69
CA VAL A 105 -4.62 15.10 0.83
C VAL A 105 -3.64 13.97 1.13
N ILE A 106 -3.10 13.36 0.08
CA ILE A 106 -2.06 12.34 0.15
C ILE A 106 -0.90 12.81 -0.71
N GLU A 107 0.30 12.89 -0.15
CA GLU A 107 1.49 13.37 -0.85
C GLU A 107 2.67 12.42 -0.61
N LYS A 108 3.24 11.89 -1.69
CA LYS A 108 4.51 11.18 -1.66
C LYS A 108 5.61 12.21 -1.43
N MET A 109 6.22 12.16 -0.25
CA MET A 109 7.33 13.04 0.12
C MET A 109 8.65 12.53 -0.47
N ASP A 110 8.89 11.23 -0.33
CA ASP A 110 10.07 10.51 -0.83
C ASP A 110 9.75 9.01 -0.98
N ASP A 111 10.78 8.18 -1.20
CA ASP A 111 10.65 6.73 -1.38
C ASP A 111 10.37 5.96 -0.07
N LYS A 112 10.22 6.64 1.06
CA LYS A 112 9.91 6.05 2.38
C LYS A 112 8.67 6.65 3.05
N HIS A 113 8.31 7.88 2.74
CA HIS A 113 7.31 8.64 3.49
C HIS A 113 6.13 9.08 2.61
N ILE A 114 4.92 8.88 3.15
CA ILE A 114 3.68 9.45 2.62
C ILE A 114 3.12 10.40 3.67
N HIS A 115 2.89 11.66 3.28
CA HIS A 115 2.11 12.60 4.09
C HIS A 115 0.62 12.40 3.83
N VAL A 116 -0.16 12.33 4.90
CA VAL A 116 -1.61 12.17 4.87
C VAL A 116 -2.24 13.25 5.75
N LEU A 117 -3.05 14.11 5.13
CA LEU A 117 -3.85 15.11 5.80
C LEU A 117 -5.33 14.76 5.63
N LEU A 118 -6.06 14.62 6.74
CA LEU A 118 -7.50 14.39 6.79
C LEU A 118 -8.18 15.62 7.39
N LYS A 119 -9.24 16.09 6.74
CA LYS A 119 -10.13 17.12 7.30
C LYS A 119 -11.09 16.49 8.30
N GLU A 120 -11.74 17.32 9.11
CA GLU A 120 -12.76 16.85 10.06
C GLU A 120 -13.90 16.10 9.34
N ASN A 121 -14.32 14.97 9.92
CA ASN A 121 -15.48 14.22 9.46
C ASN A 121 -16.78 14.69 10.15
N ASN A 122 -17.40 15.70 9.56
CA ASN A 122 -18.69 16.24 9.99
C ASN A 122 -19.93 15.56 9.36
N VAL A 123 -19.79 14.38 8.74
CA VAL A 123 -20.95 13.63 8.24
C VAL A 123 -21.24 12.44 9.15
N GLU A 124 -22.50 12.02 9.21
CA GLU A 124 -22.99 10.87 10.00
C GLU A 124 -22.59 9.51 9.42
N LYS A 125 -21.47 9.46 8.70
CA LYS A 125 -20.97 8.27 8.02
C LYS A 125 -19.45 8.20 8.13
N GLU A 126 -18.94 7.00 8.36
CA GLU A 126 -17.52 6.73 8.20
C GLU A 126 -17.10 6.96 6.75
N ARG A 127 -15.89 7.49 6.57
CA ARG A 127 -15.28 7.68 5.26
C ARG A 127 -14.05 6.82 5.15
N THR A 128 -13.80 6.33 3.94
CA THR A 128 -12.68 5.46 3.66
C THR A 128 -12.00 5.86 2.36
N PHE A 129 -10.68 5.74 2.33
CA PHE A 129 -9.99 5.60 1.06
C PHE A 129 -9.00 4.45 1.12
N THR A 130 -8.74 3.84 -0.03
CA THR A 130 -7.67 2.86 -0.21
C THR A 130 -6.79 3.30 -1.36
N ILE A 131 -5.51 3.54 -1.09
CA ILE A 131 -4.50 3.82 -2.12
C ILE A 131 -3.67 2.58 -2.40
N THR A 132 -3.23 2.43 -3.65
CA THR A 132 -2.27 1.39 -4.05
C THR A 132 -0.94 2.03 -4.45
N CYS A 133 0.14 1.57 -3.82
CA CYS A 133 1.51 1.95 -4.12
C CYS A 133 2.22 0.78 -4.84
N PHE A 134 2.85 1.03 -6.00
CA PHE A 134 3.51 -0.01 -6.81
C PHE A 134 5.03 0.16 -6.86
N ALA A 135 5.75 -0.96 -6.81
CA ALA A 135 7.19 -1.06 -7.08
C ALA A 135 7.41 -2.23 -8.06
N GLY A 136 7.50 -1.93 -9.37
CA GLY A 136 7.58 -2.95 -10.41
C GLY A 136 6.33 -3.85 -10.43
N ASN A 137 6.51 -5.15 -10.20
CA ASN A 137 5.42 -6.13 -10.12
C ASN A 137 4.84 -6.33 -8.71
N ALA A 138 5.37 -5.61 -7.71
CA ALA A 138 4.90 -5.68 -6.34
C ALA A 138 4.07 -4.45 -5.96
N ASN A 139 3.12 -4.60 -5.04
CA ASN A 139 2.32 -3.48 -4.55
C ASN A 139 2.01 -3.57 -3.05
N THR A 140 1.61 -2.45 -2.48
CA THR A 140 1.06 -2.34 -1.13
C THR A 140 -0.21 -1.51 -1.21
N LYS A 141 -1.28 -2.01 -0.58
CA LYS A 141 -2.52 -1.25 -0.39
C LYS A 141 -2.54 -0.66 1.00
N ILE A 142 -2.90 0.61 1.10
CA ILE A 142 -3.04 1.34 2.36
C ILE A 142 -4.48 1.80 2.44
N THR A 143 -5.20 1.32 3.46
CA THR A 143 -6.58 1.72 3.71
C THR A 143 -6.61 2.67 4.89
N VAL A 144 -7.30 3.79 4.74
CA VAL A 144 -7.53 4.78 5.78
C VAL A 144 -9.03 4.83 6.05
N ILE A 145 -9.42 4.75 7.32
CA ILE A 145 -10.81 4.85 7.77
C ILE A 145 -10.89 5.98 8.77
N GLN A 146 -11.78 6.94 8.53
CA GLN A 146 -12.06 8.04 9.43
C GLN A 146 -13.47 7.91 9.98
N LYS A 147 -13.58 7.76 11.31
CA LYS A 147 -14.87 7.63 12.00
C LYS A 147 -15.71 8.89 11.87
N ASN A 148 -17.03 8.75 11.95
CA ASN A 148 -17.93 9.88 12.13
C ASN A 148 -17.82 10.46 13.54
N LYS A 149 -18.36 11.67 13.71
CA LYS A 149 -18.54 12.32 15.01
C LYS A 149 -19.55 11.57 15.88
#